data_AF-A0A2E2RUV5-F1
#
_entry.id   AF-A0A2E2RUV5-F1
#
_cell.length_a   1.000
_cell.length_b   1.000
_cell.length_c   1.000
_cell.angle_alpha   90.00
_cell.angle_beta   90.00
_cell.angle_gamma   90.00
#
_symmetry.space_group_name_H-M   'P 1'
#
loop_
_entity.id
_entity.type
_entity.pdbx_description
1 polymer ?
#
loop_
_entity_poly.entity_id
_entity_poly.type
_entity_poly.pdbx_seq_one_letter_code
_entity_poly.pdbx_strand_id
1 'polypeptide(L)'
;MVASREKLLVAFLLAIWAGLFVWSFIGFSATEPTGDGFTRGFNRVSGFLLWQFAAGIVAVPTYMVGREQARGSALRWASRLPLALATALLLAIGGVIVWARLAG
;
A
#
# COMPACT_ATOMS: atom_id res chain seq x y z
N MET A 1 -30.25 0.41 -9.02
CA MET A 1 -29.63 1.47 -8.17
C MET A 1 -28.53 0.96 -7.24
N VAL A 2 -28.58 -0.27 -6.71
CA VAL A 2 -27.52 -0.80 -5.80
C VAL A 2 -26.17 -0.98 -6.51
N ALA A 3 -26.17 -1.53 -7.73
CA ALA A 3 -24.95 -1.77 -8.50
C ALA A 3 -24.13 -0.51 -8.86
N SER A 4 -24.74 0.69 -8.87
CA SER A 4 -23.99 1.94 -9.06
C SER A 4 -23.31 2.41 -7.77
N ARG A 5 -23.93 2.18 -6.61
CA ARG A 5 -23.37 2.54 -5.30
C ARG A 5 -22.12 1.71 -4.97
N GLU A 6 -22.13 0.41 -5.25
CA GLU A 6 -20.96 -0.45 -5.03
C GLU A 6 -19.77 -0.04 -5.90
N LYS A 7 -20.02 0.27 -7.18
CA LYS A 7 -18.97 0.77 -8.09
C LYS A 7 -18.36 2.08 -7.58
N LEU A 8 -19.20 3.00 -7.11
CA LEU A 8 -18.75 4.26 -6.50
C LEU A 8 -17.94 4.01 -5.23
N LEU A 9 -18.36 3.06 -4.38
CA LEU A 9 -17.63 2.69 -3.18
C LEU A 9 -16.24 2.13 -3.50
N VAL A 10 -16.14 1.19 -4.45
CA VAL A 10 -14.84 0.64 -4.88
C VAL A 10 -13.94 1.74 -5.46
N ALA A 11 -14.49 2.61 -6.30
CA ALA A 11 -13.74 3.74 -6.86
C ALA A 11 -13.25 4.71 -5.78
N PHE A 12 -14.10 5.02 -4.79
CA PHE A 12 -13.74 5.87 -3.66
C PHE A 12 -12.62 5.25 -2.80
N LEU A 13 -12.74 3.97 -2.47
CA LEU A 13 -11.71 3.25 -1.72
C LEU A 13 -10.38 3.18 -2.49
N LEU A 14 -10.43 2.95 -3.80
CA LEU A 14 -9.25 3.00 -4.67
C LEU A 14 -8.61 4.39 -4.70
N ALA A 15 -9.41 5.45 -4.73
CA ALA A 15 -8.91 6.82 -4.71
C ALA A 15 -8.22 7.15 -3.38
N ILE A 16 -8.81 6.76 -2.25
CA ILE A 16 -8.18 6.90 -0.93
C ILE A 16 -6.86 6.13 -0.89
N TRP A 17 -6.88 4.85 -1.27
CA TRP A 17 -5.69 4.03 -1.30
C TRP A 17 -4.60 4.64 -2.17
N ALA A 18 -4.93 5.09 -3.38
CA ALA A 18 -3.98 5.70 -4.30
C ALA A 18 -3.40 6.99 -3.72
N GLY A 19 -4.23 7.82 -3.07
CA GLY A 19 -3.77 9.02 -2.37
C GLY A 19 -2.76 8.69 -1.27
N LEU A 20 -3.07 7.74 -0.38
CA LEU A 20 -2.17 7.29 0.68
C LEU A 20 -0.86 6.69 0.11
N PHE A 21 -0.98 5.85 -0.91
CA PHE A 21 0.15 5.20 -1.55
C PHE A 21 1.08 6.22 -2.21
N VAL A 22 0.56 7.11 -3.05
CA VAL A 22 1.35 8.18 -3.70
C VAL A 22 1.95 9.11 -2.65
N TRP A 23 1.18 9.49 -1.63
CA TRP A 23 1.67 10.33 -0.54
C TRP A 23 2.85 9.71 0.21
N SER A 24 2.89 8.38 0.35
CA SER A 24 4.05 7.70 0.96
C SER A 24 5.36 7.98 0.21
N PHE A 25 5.33 8.05 -1.12
CA PHE A 25 6.52 8.36 -1.94
C PHE A 25 6.86 9.84 -1.91
N ILE A 26 5.86 10.71 -1.99
CA ILE A 26 6.06 12.16 -1.85
C ILE A 26 6.71 12.45 -0.50
N GLY A 27 6.12 11.96 0.59
CA GLY A 27 6.66 12.11 1.94
C GLY A 27 8.08 11.59 2.08
N PHE A 28 8.37 10.40 1.55
CA PHE A 28 9.73 9.84 1.53
C PHE A 28 10.74 10.75 0.82
N SER A 29 10.36 11.28 -0.35
CA SER A 29 11.24 12.12 -1.18
C SER A 29 11.46 13.52 -0.61
N ALA A 30 10.41 14.11 -0.01
CA ALA A 30 10.41 15.49 0.47
C ALA A 30 10.91 15.66 1.90
N THR A 31 10.83 14.62 2.74
CA THR A 31 11.31 14.68 4.14
C THR A 31 12.83 14.75 4.14
N GLU A 32 13.47 15.67 4.87
CA GLU A 32 14.94 15.69 4.99
C GLU A 32 15.45 14.49 5.81
N PRO A 33 16.59 13.86 5.45
CA PRO A 33 17.13 12.75 6.22
C PRO A 33 17.72 13.29 7.54
N THR A 34 17.24 12.80 8.66
CA THR A 34 17.75 13.15 9.99
C THR A 34 18.57 12.00 10.58
N GLY A 35 19.32 12.28 11.66
CA GLY A 35 20.20 11.32 12.33
C GLY A 35 21.62 11.27 11.75
N ASP A 36 22.44 10.39 12.33
CA ASP A 36 23.88 10.32 12.08
C ASP A 36 24.37 8.92 11.73
N GLY A 37 25.46 8.85 10.96
CA GLY A 37 26.08 7.60 10.55
C GLY A 37 25.09 6.65 9.86
N PHE A 38 25.05 5.40 10.33
CA PHE A 38 24.19 4.34 9.79
C PHE A 38 22.69 4.64 9.87
N THR A 39 22.22 5.40 10.86
CA THR A 39 20.78 5.66 11.05
C THR A 39 20.28 6.88 10.26
N ARG A 40 21.16 7.58 9.55
CA ARG A 40 20.80 8.74 8.73
C ARG A 40 19.77 8.36 7.67
N GLY A 41 18.60 9.01 7.72
CA GLY A 41 17.49 8.76 6.79
C GLY A 41 16.50 7.69 7.24
N PHE A 42 16.68 7.08 8.41
CA PHE A 42 15.71 6.14 8.97
C PHE A 42 14.33 6.77 9.19
N ASN A 43 14.26 8.08 9.46
CA ASN A 43 13.02 8.83 9.56
C ASN A 43 12.18 8.78 8.27
N ARG A 44 12.83 8.86 7.10
CA ARG A 44 12.14 8.75 5.79
C ARG A 44 11.54 7.37 5.60
N VAL A 45 12.33 6.33 5.87
CA VAL A 45 11.88 4.93 5.75
C VAL A 45 10.72 4.66 6.69
N SER A 46 10.83 5.10 7.95
CA SER A 46 9.77 4.96 8.95
C SER A 46 8.48 5.66 8.51
N GLY A 47 8.60 6.88 7.99
CA GLY A 47 7.46 7.63 7.46
C GLY A 47 6.81 6.95 6.25
N PHE A 48 7.62 6.43 5.32
CA PHE A 48 7.12 5.64 4.19
C PHE A 48 6.35 4.41 4.67
N LEU A 49 6.93 3.62 5.58
CA LEU A 49 6.29 2.41 6.11
C LEU A 49 5.00 2.72 6.87
N LEU A 50 4.93 3.84 7.59
CA LEU A 50 3.70 4.30 8.25
C LEU A 50 2.57 4.56 7.23
N TRP A 51 2.88 5.28 6.14
CA TRP A 51 1.89 5.54 5.10
C TRP A 51 1.53 4.29 4.29
N GLN A 52 2.47 3.38 4.08
CA GLN A 52 2.19 2.07 3.49
C GLN A 52 1.30 1.21 4.38
N PHE A 53 1.48 1.27 5.71
CA PHE A 53 0.59 0.61 6.65
C PHE A 53 -0.83 1.18 6.58
N ALA A 54 -0.99 2.51 6.57
CA ALA A 54 -2.28 3.15 6.36
C ALA A 54 -2.92 2.76 5.02
N ALA A 55 -2.15 2.72 3.93
CA ALA A 55 -2.62 2.24 2.63
C ALA A 55 -3.03 0.76 2.69
N GLY A 56 -2.27 -0.08 3.40
CA GLY A 56 -2.58 -1.49 3.63
C GLY A 56 -3.91 -1.71 4.36
N ILE A 57 -4.23 -0.86 5.34
CA ILE A 57 -5.54 -0.88 6.02
C ILE A 57 -6.68 -0.66 5.02
N VAL A 58 -6.52 0.28 4.07
CA VAL A 58 -7.52 0.56 3.03
C VAL A 58 -7.55 -0.51 1.94
N ALA A 59 -6.43 -1.20 1.69
CA ALA A 59 -6.34 -2.26 0.69
C ALA A 59 -7.29 -3.44 0.97
N VAL A 60 -7.46 -3.82 2.25
CA VAL A 60 -8.34 -4.92 2.67
C VAL A 60 -9.81 -4.68 2.29
N PRO A 61 -10.49 -3.61 2.75
CA PRO A 61 -11.88 -3.33 2.36
C PRO A 61 -12.01 -3.10 0.85
N THR A 62 -11.00 -2.48 0.19
CA THR A 62 -11.01 -2.31 -1.27
C THR A 62 -11.13 -3.65 -1.99
N TYR A 63 -10.34 -4.65 -1.58
CA TYR A 63 -10.40 -6.00 -2.14
C TYR A 63 -11.70 -6.73 -1.75
N MET A 64 -12.15 -6.62 -0.50
CA MET A 64 -13.37 -7.28 0.00
C MET A 64 -14.63 -6.83 -0.75
N VAL A 65 -14.77 -5.53 -1.04
CA VAL A 65 -15.90 -5.00 -1.81
C VAL A 65 -15.68 -5.22 -3.31
N GLY A 66 -14.45 -5.05 -3.79
CA GLY A 66 -14.14 -5.15 -5.21
C GLY A 66 -14.24 -6.57 -5.79
N ARG A 67 -14.02 -7.62 -4.98
CA ARG A 67 -14.11 -9.02 -5.44
C ARG A 67 -15.51 -9.44 -5.88
N GLU A 68 -16.54 -8.76 -5.38
CA GLU A 68 -17.97 -8.98 -5.66
C GLU A 68 -18.41 -8.36 -6.99
N GLN A 69 -17.59 -7.46 -7.57
CA GLN A 69 -17.85 -6.89 -8.89
C GLN A 69 -17.90 -7.99 -9.97
N ALA A 70 -18.64 -7.71 -11.05
CA ALA A 70 -18.84 -8.64 -12.15
C ALA A 70 -17.51 -9.22 -12.69
N ARG A 71 -17.54 -10.50 -13.08
CA ARG A 71 -16.37 -11.16 -13.71
C ARG A 71 -15.99 -10.39 -14.98
N GLY A 72 -14.70 -10.11 -15.16
CA GLY A 72 -14.19 -9.31 -16.28
C GLY A 72 -14.25 -7.79 -16.08
N SER A 73 -14.86 -7.28 -15.00
CA SER A 73 -14.87 -5.84 -14.71
C SER A 73 -13.47 -5.29 -14.41
N ALA A 74 -13.11 -4.15 -14.98
CA ALA A 74 -11.87 -3.43 -14.68
C ALA A 74 -11.74 -3.10 -13.18
N LEU A 75 -12.85 -2.72 -12.51
CA LEU A 75 -12.88 -2.45 -11.07
C LEU A 75 -12.54 -3.69 -10.23
N ARG A 76 -12.93 -4.88 -10.69
CA ARG A 76 -12.59 -6.13 -10.01
C ARG A 76 -11.10 -6.43 -10.07
N TRP A 77 -10.46 -6.10 -11.17
CA TRP A 77 -9.01 -6.23 -11.30
C TRP A 77 -8.27 -5.15 -10.52
N ALA A 78 -8.69 -3.89 -10.66
CA ALA A 78 -8.09 -2.76 -9.94
C ALA A 78 -8.13 -2.93 -8.42
N SER A 79 -9.22 -3.44 -7.86
CA SER A 79 -9.35 -3.68 -6.41
C SER A 79 -8.38 -4.73 -5.83
N ARG A 80 -7.74 -5.56 -6.67
CA ARG A 80 -6.71 -6.52 -6.23
C ARG A 80 -5.34 -5.87 -6.05
N LEU A 81 -5.07 -4.81 -6.81
CA LEU A 81 -3.77 -4.16 -6.85
C LEU A 81 -3.32 -3.64 -5.48
N PRO A 82 -4.16 -2.94 -4.69
CA PRO A 82 -3.82 -2.52 -3.33
C PRO A 82 -3.30 -3.65 -2.45
N LEU A 83 -4.03 -4.76 -2.40
CA LEU A 83 -3.69 -5.88 -1.54
C LEU A 83 -2.45 -6.61 -2.06
N ALA A 84 -2.33 -6.81 -3.37
CA ALA A 84 -1.16 -7.42 -3.98
C ALA A 84 0.13 -6.64 -3.69
N LEU A 85 0.09 -5.30 -3.78
CA LEU A 85 1.25 -4.46 -3.46
C LEU A 85 1.60 -4.48 -1.98
N ALA A 86 0.60 -4.45 -1.09
CA ALA A 86 0.83 -4.58 0.35
C ALA A 86 1.47 -5.95 0.69
N THR A 87 0.95 -7.04 0.11
CA THR A 87 1.54 -8.38 0.29
C THR A 87 2.95 -8.45 -0.29
N ALA A 88 3.18 -7.90 -1.48
CA ALA A 88 4.51 -7.88 -2.09
C ALA A 88 5.53 -7.12 -1.23
N LEU A 89 5.13 -5.98 -0.64
CA LEU A 89 5.98 -5.21 0.28
C LEU A 89 6.33 -6.02 1.54
N LEU A 90 5.35 -6.68 2.16
CA LEU A 90 5.58 -7.53 3.33
C LEU A 90 6.52 -8.69 3.00
N LEU A 91 6.33 -9.35 1.85
CA LEU A 91 7.21 -10.42 1.39
C LEU A 91 8.62 -9.90 1.11
N ALA A 92 8.77 -8.71 0.52
CA ALA A 92 10.07 -8.11 0.28
C ALA A 92 10.80 -7.80 1.59
N ILE A 93 10.12 -7.17 2.56
CA ILE A 93 10.68 -6.88 3.89
C ILE A 93 11.07 -8.18 4.60
N GLY A 94 10.17 -9.17 4.63
CA GLY A 94 10.43 -10.49 5.22
C GLY A 94 11.61 -11.20 4.55
N GLY A 95 11.68 -11.16 3.22
CA GLY A 95 12.77 -11.73 2.44
C GLY A 95 14.13 -11.11 2.76
N VAL A 96 14.19 -9.77 2.87
CA VAL A 96 15.41 -9.06 3.29
C VAL A 96 15.82 -9.45 4.71
N ILE A 97 14.87 -9.54 5.64
CA ILE A 97 15.15 -9.96 7.02
C ILE A 97 15.71 -11.38 7.05
N VAL A 98 15.07 -12.33 6.37
CA VAL A 98 15.53 -13.74 6.32
C VAL A 98 16.90 -13.82 5.67
N TRP A 99 17.12 -13.13 4.56
CA TRP A 99 18.42 -13.10 3.89
C TRP A 99 19.52 -12.57 4.81
N ALA A 100 19.29 -11.44 5.48
CA ALA A 100 20.26 -10.86 6.41
C ALA A 100 20.60 -11.80 7.59
N ARG A 101 19.65 -12.65 8.01
CA ARG A 101 19.87 -13.66 9.06
C ARG A 101 20.69 -14.86 8.59
N LEU A 102 20.67 -15.17 7.29
CA LEU A 102 21.39 -16.31 6.70
C LEU A 102 22.77 -15.93 6.18
N ALA A 103 22.95 -14.66 5.80
CA ALA A 103 24.19 -14.13 5.24
C ALA A 103 25.18 -13.60 6.29
N GLY A 104 24.72 -13.38 7.53
CA GLY A 104 25.56 -13.05 8.69
C GLY A 104 25.98 -14.30 9.44
#